data_AF-A0A1X3CLE2-F1
#
_entry.id   AF-A0A1X3CLE2-F1
#
_cell.length_a   1.000
_cell.length_b   1.000
_cell.length_c   1.000
_cell.angle_alpha   90.00
_cell.angle_beta   90.00
_cell.angle_gamma   90.00
#
_symmetry.space_group_name_H-M   'P 1'
#
loop_
_entity.id
_entity.type
_entity.pdbx_description
1 polymer ?
#
loop_
_entity_poly.entity_id
_entity_poly.type
_entity_poly.pdbx_seq_one_letter_code
_entity_poly.pdbx_strand_id
1 'polypeptide(L)'
;MITLTEKAANHIQNFLTKRGKGEGIRLGVKTSGCSGMAYTLEFVDDIQPEDLVFEGYGVKVFVDPKSHVYLDGTELDYTKEGLQEGFKFQNPNVKDECGCGESFHV
;
A
#
# COMPACT_ATOMS: atom_id res chain seq x y z
N MET A 1 -0.48 -9.41 9.52
CA MET A 1 -1.62 -9.22 8.59
C MET A 1 -1.62 -7.80 8.06
N ILE A 2 -1.98 -7.58 6.79
CA ILE A 2 -2.05 -6.24 6.19
C ILE A 2 -3.50 -5.76 6.24
N THR A 3 -3.69 -4.52 6.70
CA THR A 3 -5.00 -3.88 6.81
C THR A 3 -5.04 -2.59 6.02
N LEU A 4 -6.24 -2.08 5.76
CA LEU A 4 -6.45 -0.76 5.21
C LEU A 4 -7.62 -0.09 5.91
N THR A 5 -7.64 1.24 5.96
CA THR A 5 -8.76 1.99 6.53
C THR A 5 -9.88 2.15 5.51
N GLU A 6 -11.08 2.47 5.99
CA GLU A 6 -12.23 2.76 5.14
C GLU A 6 -11.96 3.92 4.17
N LYS A 7 -11.16 4.92 4.57
CA LYS A 7 -10.78 6.05 3.72
C LYS A 7 -9.90 5.60 2.56
N ALA A 8 -8.88 4.80 2.85
CA ALA A 8 -8.01 4.23 1.82
C ALA A 8 -8.82 3.34 0.86
N ALA A 9 -9.68 2.47 1.38
CA ALA A 9 -10.52 1.61 0.58
C ALA A 9 -11.45 2.39 -0.36
N ASN A 10 -12.17 3.38 0.16
CA ASN A 10 -13.04 4.24 -0.65
C ASN A 10 -12.26 4.96 -1.76
N HIS A 11 -11.06 5.46 -1.44
CA HIS A 11 -10.21 6.13 -2.40
C HIS A 11 -9.77 5.17 -3.53
N ILE A 12 -9.28 3.98 -3.17
CA ILE A 12 -8.87 2.95 -4.14
C ILE A 12 -10.06 2.51 -5.00
N GLN A 13 -11.22 2.25 -4.39
CA GLN A 13 -12.43 1.84 -5.10
C GLN A 13 -12.89 2.90 -6.10
N ASN A 14 -12.82 4.18 -5.74
CA ASN A 14 -13.11 5.28 -6.65
C ASN A 14 -12.13 5.34 -7.83
N PHE A 15 -10.84 5.07 -7.59
CA PHE A 15 -9.84 4.98 -8.66
C PHE A 15 -10.07 3.78 -9.59
N LEU A 16 -10.35 2.61 -9.04
CA LEU A 16 -10.68 1.41 -9.82
C LEU A 16 -11.96 1.63 -10.65
N THR A 17 -12.98 2.23 -10.06
CA THR A 17 -14.23 2.57 -10.74
C THR A 17 -13.99 3.56 -11.89
N LYS A 18 -13.20 4.62 -11.65
CA LYS A 18 -12.83 5.59 -12.69
C LYS A 18 -11.99 4.97 -13.81
N ARG A 19 -11.11 4.03 -13.46
CA ARG A 19 -10.30 3.27 -14.43
C ARG A 19 -11.18 2.31 -15.25
N GLY A 20 -12.27 1.81 -14.67
CA GLY A 20 -13.20 0.87 -15.30
C GLY A 20 -12.66 -0.54 -15.43
N LYS A 21 -11.49 -0.83 -14.84
CA LYS A 21 -10.83 -2.14 -14.84
C LYS A 21 -9.83 -2.25 -13.68
N GLY A 22 -9.56 -3.47 -13.26
CA GLY A 22 -8.64 -3.81 -12.18
C GLY A 22 -9.33 -4.60 -11.06
N GLU A 23 -8.70 -5.66 -10.61
CA GLU A 23 -9.15 -6.51 -9.51
C GLU A 23 -8.85 -5.89 -8.13
N GLY A 24 -7.91 -4.96 -8.07
CA GLY A 24 -7.49 -4.31 -6.84
C GLY A 24 -6.18 -3.54 -7.00
N ILE A 25 -5.46 -3.39 -5.89
CA ILE A 25 -4.13 -2.76 -5.87
C ILE A 25 -3.08 -3.73 -5.37
N ARG A 26 -1.85 -3.60 -5.87
CA ARG A 26 -0.67 -4.31 -5.38
C ARG A 26 0.11 -3.37 -4.47
N LEU A 27 0.31 -3.79 -3.22
CA LEU A 27 1.20 -3.13 -2.28
C LEU A 27 2.52 -3.89 -2.24
N GLY A 28 3.60 -3.17 -2.54
CA GLY A 28 4.96 -3.70 -2.52
C GLY A 28 5.92 -2.75 -1.82
N VAL A 29 7.17 -3.19 -1.70
CA VAL A 29 8.28 -2.33 -1.29
C VAL A 29 9.36 -2.37 -2.37
N LYS A 30 9.94 -1.21 -2.66
CA LYS A 30 11.12 -1.10 -3.53
C LYS A 30 12.25 -0.41 -2.77
N THR A 31 13.49 -0.80 -3.08
CA THR A 31 14.67 -0.07 -2.61
C THR A 31 14.69 1.33 -3.23
N SER A 32 14.80 2.37 -2.40
CA SER A 32 14.85 3.77 -2.82
C SER A 32 15.98 4.51 -2.10
N GLY A 33 16.85 5.21 -2.85
CA GLY A 33 18.02 5.92 -2.31
C GLY A 33 19.19 5.01 -1.89
N CYS A 34 20.17 5.56 -1.15
CA CYS A 34 21.40 4.84 -0.78
C CYS A 34 21.17 3.68 0.20
N SER A 35 20.09 3.66 0.98
CA SER A 35 19.80 2.57 1.94
C SER A 35 18.31 2.43 2.32
N GLY A 36 17.39 3.20 1.73
CA GLY A 36 15.99 3.22 2.15
C GLY A 36 15.08 2.26 1.36
N MET A 37 13.88 2.03 1.89
CA MET A 37 12.78 1.41 1.16
C MET A 37 11.64 2.40 0.96
N ALA A 38 10.88 2.23 -0.12
CA ALA A 38 9.70 3.00 -0.43
C ALA A 38 8.54 2.06 -0.77
N TYR A 39 7.35 2.42 -0.32
CA TYR A 39 6.12 1.69 -0.65
C TYR A 39 5.77 1.92 -2.12
N THR A 40 5.27 0.87 -2.78
CA THR A 40 4.75 0.94 -4.14
C THR A 40 3.30 0.51 -4.18
N LEU A 41 2.48 1.29 -4.87
CA LEU A 41 1.08 1.00 -5.13
C LEU A 41 0.88 0.90 -6.64
N GLU A 42 0.39 -0.24 -7.11
CA GLU A 42 0.14 -0.49 -8.52
C GLU A 42 -1.27 -1.05 -8.71
N PHE A 43 -1.93 -0.78 -9.84
CA PHE A 43 -3.21 -1.42 -10.13
C PHE A 43 -2.99 -2.85 -10.60
N VAL A 44 -3.77 -3.79 -10.07
CA VAL A 44 -3.73 -5.19 -10.48
C VAL A 44 -4.83 -5.42 -11.50
N ASP A 45 -4.44 -5.54 -12.77
CA ASP A 45 -5.37 -5.98 -13.82
C ASP A 45 -5.43 -7.52 -13.91
N ASP A 46 -4.36 -8.23 -13.54
CA ASP A 46 -4.25 -9.70 -13.61
C ASP A 46 -3.65 -10.27 -12.31
N ILE A 47 -4.32 -11.25 -11.70
CA ILE A 47 -3.96 -11.79 -10.39
C ILE A 47 -2.83 -12.81 -10.54
N GLN A 48 -1.72 -12.62 -9.82
CA GLN A 48 -0.68 -13.64 -9.78
C GLN A 48 -0.99 -14.68 -8.70
N PRO A 49 -0.83 -15.98 -8.99
CA PRO A 49 -1.19 -17.06 -8.05
C PRO A 49 -0.29 -17.10 -6.81
N GLU A 50 0.87 -16.45 -6.88
CA GLU A 50 1.83 -16.35 -5.78
C GLU A 50 1.54 -15.14 -4.87
N ASP A 51 0.65 -14.22 -5.28
CA ASP A 51 0.29 -13.06 -4.48
C ASP A 51 -0.53 -13.47 -3.25
N LEU A 52 -0.22 -12.83 -2.13
CA LEU A 52 -1.08 -12.84 -0.97
C LEU A 52 -2.19 -11.81 -1.18
N VAL A 53 -3.44 -12.26 -1.05
CA VAL A 53 -4.62 -11.41 -1.22
C VAL A 53 -5.22 -11.08 0.13
N PHE A 54 -5.31 -9.78 0.43
CA PHE A 54 -5.96 -9.24 1.60
C PHE A 54 -7.18 -8.44 1.16
N GLU A 55 -8.34 -8.72 1.71
CA GLU A 55 -9.55 -7.96 1.42
C GLU A 55 -9.91 -7.09 2.62
N GLY A 56 -10.20 -5.81 2.36
CA GLY A 56 -10.72 -4.90 3.37
C GLY A 56 -11.68 -3.90 2.75
N TYR A 57 -12.83 -3.72 3.41
CA TYR A 57 -13.87 -2.77 2.99
C TYR A 57 -14.29 -2.91 1.51
N GLY A 58 -14.28 -4.14 0.97
CA GLY A 58 -14.65 -4.43 -0.42
C GLY A 58 -13.57 -4.10 -1.46
N VAL A 59 -12.31 -3.90 -1.03
CA VAL A 59 -11.14 -3.71 -1.90
C VAL A 59 -10.15 -4.84 -1.66
N LYS A 60 -9.61 -5.39 -2.74
CA LYS A 60 -8.53 -6.39 -2.70
C LYS A 60 -7.16 -5.71 -2.78
N VAL A 61 -6.28 -6.09 -1.87
CA VAL A 61 -4.89 -5.69 -1.79
C VAL A 61 -4.03 -6.93 -2.02
N PHE A 62 -3.25 -6.91 -3.09
CA PHE A 62 -2.33 -7.96 -3.49
C PHE A 62 -0.93 -7.63 -2.99
N VAL A 63 -0.21 -8.61 -2.48
CA VAL A 63 1.13 -8.42 -1.92
C VAL A 63 2.01 -9.58 -2.33
N ASP A 64 3.13 -9.27 -2.97
CA ASP A 64 4.11 -10.30 -3.32
C ASP A 64 4.73 -10.88 -2.03
N PRO A 65 5.01 -12.19 -1.97
CA PRO A 65 5.55 -12.83 -0.79
C PRO A 65 6.91 -12.27 -0.35
N LYS A 66 7.73 -11.73 -1.28
CA LYS A 66 9.00 -11.06 -0.95
C LYS A 66 8.79 -9.71 -0.28
N SER A 67 7.75 -8.98 -0.66
CA SER A 67 7.37 -7.71 -0.02
C SER A 67 6.65 -7.94 1.30
N HIS A 68 5.89 -9.04 1.42
CA HIS A 68 5.11 -9.35 2.61
C HIS A 68 5.95 -9.40 3.88
N VAL A 69 7.19 -9.91 3.83
CA VAL A 69 8.08 -9.96 5.01
C VAL A 69 8.42 -8.57 5.56
N TYR A 70 8.34 -7.53 4.73
CA TYR A 70 8.55 -6.13 5.12
C TYR A 70 7.26 -5.41 5.47
N LEU A 71 6.12 -5.91 4.96
CA LEU A 71 4.81 -5.29 5.07
C LEU A 71 3.94 -5.92 6.15
N ASP A 72 4.35 -7.03 6.76
CA ASP A 72 3.49 -7.71 7.73
C ASP A 72 3.16 -6.83 8.93
N GLY A 73 1.86 -6.61 9.17
CA GLY A 73 1.37 -5.69 10.20
C GLY A 73 1.16 -4.26 9.71
N THR A 74 1.42 -3.97 8.43
CA THR A 74 1.19 -2.64 7.85
C THR A 74 -0.29 -2.32 7.72
N GLU A 75 -0.67 -1.14 8.18
CA GLU A 75 -1.97 -0.53 7.92
C GLU A 75 -1.84 0.56 6.86
N LEU A 76 -2.67 0.48 5.82
CA LEU A 76 -2.79 1.47 4.76
C LEU A 76 -3.91 2.47 5.08
N ASP A 77 -3.55 3.73 5.30
CA ASP A 77 -4.50 4.83 5.47
C ASP A 77 -4.41 5.82 4.30
N TYR A 78 -5.45 6.65 4.15
CA TYR A 78 -5.47 7.75 3.19
C TYR A 78 -5.88 9.03 3.89
N THR A 79 -4.99 10.02 3.88
CA THR A 79 -5.28 11.35 4.42
C THR A 79 -5.43 12.37 3.30
N LYS A 80 -6.34 13.32 3.54
CA LYS A 80 -6.54 14.51 2.73
C LYS A 80 -6.60 15.70 3.68
N GLU A 81 -5.43 16.30 3.94
CA GLU A 81 -5.27 17.42 4.86
C GLU A 81 -4.85 18.67 4.08
N GLY A 82 -5.83 19.55 3.81
CA GLY A 82 -5.62 20.79 3.08
C GLY A 82 -5.19 20.55 1.63
N LEU A 83 -3.95 20.94 1.31
CA LEU A 83 -3.33 20.77 -0.01
C LEU A 83 -2.55 19.45 -0.15
N GLN A 84 -2.36 18.72 0.95
CA GLN A 84 -1.62 17.46 0.97
C GLN A 84 -2.61 16.30 0.97
N GLU A 85 -2.58 15.50 -0.09
CA GLU A 85 -3.33 14.26 -0.18
C GLU A 85 -2.37 13.11 -0.50
N GLY A 86 -2.53 11.99 0.21
CA GLY A 86 -1.60 10.89 0.06
C GLY A 86 -1.93 9.69 0.93
N PHE A 87 -1.38 8.55 0.52
CA PHE A 87 -1.43 7.33 1.31
C PHE A 87 -0.42 7.42 2.46
N LYS A 88 -0.87 7.04 3.65
CA LYS A 88 -0.04 6.86 4.84
C LYS A 88 0.08 5.37 5.13
N PHE A 89 1.28 4.93 5.49
CA PHE A 89 1.56 3.53 5.75
C PHE A 89 2.06 3.41 7.19
N GLN A 90 1.27 2.77 8.06
CA GLN A 90 1.66 2.53 9.43
C GLN A 90 2.20 1.11 9.55
N ASN A 91 3.52 0.98 9.50
CA ASN A 91 4.19 -0.31 9.56
C ASN A 91 4.96 -0.46 10.89
N PRO A 92 4.59 -1.42 11.76
CA PRO A 92 5.22 -1.60 13.06
C PRO A 92 6.68 -2.05 12.96
N ASN A 93 7.13 -2.56 11.81
CA ASN A 93 8.52 -2.95 11.59
C ASN A 93 9.42 -1.75 11.26
N VAL A 94 8.84 -0.59 10.91
CA VAL A 94 9.62 0.60 10.56
C VAL A 94 10.10 1.28 11.83
N LYS A 95 11.42 1.39 11.97
CA LYS A 95 12.07 2.04 13.12
C LYS A 95 12.40 3.50 12.89
N ASP A 96 12.61 3.88 11.64
CA ASP A 96 12.96 5.24 11.22
C ASP A 96 12.21 5.59 9.93
N GLU A 97 11.29 6.55 10.02
CA GLU A 97 10.67 7.22 8.87
C GLU A 97 11.45 8.53 8.64
N CYS A 98 12.05 8.70 7.46
CA CYS A 98 12.73 9.95 7.15
C CYS A 98 11.66 11.06 7.12
N GLY A 99 11.90 12.20 7.79
CA GLY A 99 10.89 13.25 8.03
C GLY A 99 10.24 13.91 6.80
N CYS A 100 10.54 13.46 5.58
CA CYS A 100 9.82 13.78 4.34
C CYS A 100 8.75 12.74 3.94
N GLY A 101 8.67 11.58 4.59
CA GLY A 101 7.66 10.53 4.34
C GLY A 101 7.88 9.71 3.05
N GLU A 102 8.93 10.00 2.26
CA GLU A 102 9.19 9.31 0.98
C GLU A 102 9.98 8.00 1.11
N SER A 103 10.59 7.74 2.27
CA SER A 103 11.41 6.56 2.49
C SER A 103 11.51 6.16 3.97
N PHE A 104 11.64 4.86 4.21
CA PHE A 104 11.70 4.26 5.54
C PHE A 104 12.78 3.18 5.67
N HIS A 105 13.18 2.88 6.90
CA HIS A 105 14.04 1.76 7.28
C HIS A 105 13.29 0.77 8.17
N VAL A 106 13.45 -0.53 7.89
CA VAL A 106 12.97 -1.64 8.73
C VAL A 106 14.11 -2.23 9.56
#